data_AF-A7WLW3-F1
#
_entry.id   AF-A7WLW3-F1
#
_cell.length_a   1.000
_cell.length_b   1.000
_cell.length_c   1.000
_cell.angle_alpha   90.00
_cell.angle_beta   90.00
_cell.angle_gamma   90.00
#
_symmetry.space_group_name_H-M   'P 1'
#
loop_
_entity.id
_entity.type
_entity.pdbx_description
1 polymer ?
#
loop_
_entity_poly.entity_id
_entity_poly.type
_entity_poly.pdbx_seq_one_letter_code
_entity_poly.pdbx_strand_id
1 'polypeptide(L)'
;LVNPVKALKADPKATSALQNVVSPKHARSSPGYFKDIQTRIRKFIESGQLGPFKNGYWDNPAYKCSPEADLMAVAHYLEALDLQKEFVKLHTIFGGKNPHPNYLVGGVPCAINMDGDMAAGAPLNMERLNFVKSRIDEMVQFNTNVYVPDVIAIASFYKDDLWGGGIGAKSVMDYGAYPTVNYDKSTDQLPGGVILNDNWNEVFPVDPADPEQVQEWVTHSWYKYPDEAKGLHPWDGITEPNYELGSKTKGTR
;
A
#
# COMPACT_ATOMS: atom_id res chain seq x y z
N LEU A 1 9.52 1.42 12.40
CA LEU A 1 9.40 2.88 12.62
C LEU A 1 10.68 3.56 12.18
N VAL A 2 10.60 4.71 11.49
CA VAL A 2 11.76 5.46 10.94
C VAL A 2 11.82 6.85 11.56
N ASN A 3 13.00 7.29 12.00
CA ASN A 3 13.21 8.58 12.67
C ASN A 3 14.09 9.53 11.83
N PRO A 4 13.50 10.54 11.16
CA PRO A 4 14.23 11.46 10.28
C PRO A 4 15.18 12.41 11.04
N VAL A 5 14.97 12.64 12.34
CA VAL A 5 15.88 13.44 13.16
C VAL A 5 17.11 12.62 13.53
N LYS A 6 16.93 11.35 13.88
CA LYS A 6 18.03 10.43 14.19
C LYS A 6 18.91 10.14 12.97
N ALA A 7 18.34 10.13 11.75
CA ALA A 7 19.08 10.03 10.50
C ALA A 7 20.18 11.12 10.34
N LEU A 8 20.06 12.28 10.99
CA LEU A 8 21.09 13.33 10.98
C LEU A 8 22.39 12.92 11.69
N LYS A 9 22.34 11.87 12.51
CA LYS A 9 23.49 11.33 13.26
C LYS A 9 24.20 10.20 12.52
N ALA A 10 23.69 9.77 11.36
CA ALA A 10 24.23 8.64 10.61
C ALA A 10 25.59 8.97 9.97
N ASP A 11 26.47 7.97 9.86
CA ASP A 11 27.61 8.02 8.95
C ASP A 11 27.18 7.59 7.54
N PRO A 12 27.29 8.47 6.52
CA PRO A 12 26.95 8.12 5.14
C PRO A 12 27.74 6.92 4.57
N LYS A 13 28.97 6.69 5.03
CA LYS A 13 29.75 5.51 4.59
C LYS A 13 29.19 4.22 5.17
N ALA A 14 28.87 4.21 6.47
CA ALA A 14 28.21 3.08 7.10
C ALA A 14 26.80 2.83 6.53
N THR A 15 26.06 3.90 6.21
CA THR A 15 24.75 3.82 5.53
C THR A 15 24.88 3.18 4.14
N SER A 16 25.90 3.58 3.37
CA SER A 16 26.23 2.96 2.08
C SER A 16 26.58 1.47 2.20
N ALA A 17 27.38 1.09 3.21
CA ALA A 17 27.69 -0.31 3.47
C ALA A 17 26.43 -1.11 3.85
N LEU A 18 25.57 -0.54 4.70
CA LEU A 18 24.28 -1.14 5.06
C LEU A 18 23.40 -1.34 3.82
N GLN A 19 23.25 -0.32 2.97
CA GLN A 19 22.49 -0.41 1.72
C GLN A 19 22.96 -1.58 0.85
N ASN A 20 24.28 -1.75 0.70
CA ASN A 20 24.84 -2.82 -0.13
C ASN A 20 24.61 -4.22 0.47
N VAL A 21 24.45 -4.33 1.80
CA VAL A 21 24.06 -5.59 2.46
C VAL A 21 22.56 -5.85 2.30
N VAL A 22 21.73 -4.83 2.52
CA VAL A 22 20.27 -4.93 2.46
C VAL A 22 19.79 -5.19 1.04
N SER A 23 20.33 -4.46 0.07
CA SER A 23 19.97 -4.60 -1.34
C SER A 23 21.18 -4.32 -2.25
N PRO A 24 21.99 -5.36 -2.56
CA PRO A 24 23.22 -5.20 -3.35
C PRO A 24 22.98 -4.80 -4.81
N LYS A 25 21.74 -4.94 -5.31
CA LYS A 25 21.36 -4.60 -6.68
C LYS A 25 20.82 -3.18 -6.83
N HIS A 26 20.52 -2.50 -5.72
CA HIS A 26 20.04 -1.13 -5.78
C HIS A 26 21.19 -0.16 -6.09
N ALA A 27 21.08 0.57 -7.20
CA ALA A 27 22.18 1.36 -7.73
C ALA A 27 22.50 2.62 -6.90
N ARG A 28 21.53 3.21 -6.19
CA ARG A 28 21.72 4.46 -5.43
C ARG A 28 22.25 4.18 -4.02
N SER A 29 23.44 3.59 -3.94
CA SER A 29 24.03 3.16 -2.68
C SER A 29 25.29 3.92 -2.28
N SER A 30 25.69 4.98 -2.99
CA SER A 30 26.97 5.65 -2.73
C SER A 30 26.99 6.46 -1.42
N PRO A 31 28.14 6.59 -0.73
CA PRO A 31 28.24 7.45 0.46
C PRO A 31 27.93 8.91 0.15
N GLY A 32 28.26 9.38 -1.05
CA GLY A 32 27.95 10.74 -1.50
C GLY A 32 26.44 10.99 -1.60
N TYR A 33 25.71 10.03 -2.17
CA TYR A 33 24.24 10.09 -2.25
C TYR A 33 23.59 10.24 -0.87
N PHE A 34 23.93 9.35 0.08
CA PHE A 34 23.38 9.44 1.43
C PHE A 34 23.79 10.72 2.17
N LYS A 35 25.00 11.23 1.93
CA LYS A 35 25.44 12.52 2.47
C LYS A 35 24.62 13.69 1.93
N ASP A 36 24.29 13.67 0.64
CA ASP A 36 23.48 14.72 0.01
C ASP A 36 22.04 14.69 0.54
N ILE A 37 21.45 13.50 0.70
CA ILE A 37 20.15 13.32 1.35
C ILE A 37 20.18 13.83 2.80
N GLN A 38 21.18 13.42 3.58
CA GLN A 38 21.34 13.89 4.96
C GLN A 38 21.49 15.41 5.04
N THR A 39 22.24 16.01 4.11
CA THR A 39 22.43 17.47 4.02
C THR A 39 21.11 18.18 3.71
N ARG A 40 20.30 17.63 2.80
CA ARG A 40 18.97 18.16 2.48
C ARG A 40 18.03 18.11 3.69
N ILE A 41 17.99 16.97 4.39
CA ILE A 41 17.16 16.79 5.61
C ILE A 41 17.64 17.74 6.72
N ARG A 42 18.95 17.88 6.90
CA ARG A 42 19.54 18.81 7.88
C ARG A 42 19.08 20.24 7.64
N LYS A 43 19.23 20.74 6.42
CA LYS A 43 18.77 22.09 6.04
C LYS A 43 17.26 22.26 6.26
N PHE A 44 16.47 21.24 5.94
CA PHE A 44 15.03 21.26 6.17
C PHE A 44 14.69 21.39 7.66
N ILE A 45 15.35 20.61 8.53
CA ILE A 45 15.14 20.65 9.98
C ILE A 45 15.64 21.98 10.57
N GLU A 46 16.84 22.41 10.20
CA GLU A 46 17.47 23.66 10.66
C GLU A 46 16.72 24.93 10.20
N SER A 47 15.85 24.82 9.19
CA SER A 47 14.97 25.94 8.79
C SER A 47 13.95 26.32 9.87
N GLY A 48 13.69 25.44 10.85
CA GLY A 48 12.62 25.60 11.83
C GLY A 48 11.21 25.35 11.28
N GLN A 49 11.05 25.17 9.97
CA GLN A 49 9.78 24.87 9.30
C GLN A 49 9.66 23.38 9.01
N LEU A 50 9.49 22.58 10.06
CA LEU A 50 9.55 21.12 10.02
C LEU A 50 8.43 20.43 9.22
N GLY A 51 7.41 21.17 8.77
CA GLY A 51 6.32 20.66 7.93
C GLY A 51 5.73 19.34 8.48
N PRO A 52 5.70 18.25 7.67
CA PRO A 52 5.20 16.94 8.10
C PRO A 52 5.94 16.33 9.31
N PHE A 53 7.15 16.80 9.62
CA PHE A 53 7.95 16.29 10.76
C PHE A 53 7.74 17.08 12.05
N LYS A 54 6.94 18.15 12.03
CA LYS A 54 6.65 18.96 13.23
C LYS A 54 5.87 18.13 14.26
N ASN A 55 6.26 18.22 15.53
CA ASN A 55 5.63 17.54 16.67
C ASN A 55 5.58 16.00 16.55
N GLY A 56 6.47 15.40 15.75
CA GLY A 56 6.64 13.96 15.75
C GLY A 56 7.30 13.47 17.05
N TYR A 57 7.11 12.18 17.36
CA TYR A 57 7.58 11.57 18.60
C TYR A 57 9.05 11.15 18.55
N TRP A 58 9.93 12.01 18.03
CA TRP A 58 11.30 11.66 17.64
C TRP A 58 12.22 11.26 18.79
N ASP A 59 11.85 11.57 20.04
CA ASP A 59 12.58 11.16 21.25
C ASP A 59 11.99 9.90 21.92
N ASN A 60 10.97 9.29 21.33
CA ASN A 60 10.33 8.10 21.89
C ASN A 60 11.26 6.88 21.78
N PRO A 61 11.48 6.12 22.88
CA PRO A 61 12.34 4.93 22.86
C PRO A 61 11.84 3.79 21.97
N ALA A 62 10.58 3.85 21.49
CA ALA A 62 10.05 2.90 20.52
C ALA A 62 10.77 2.93 19.16
N TYR A 63 11.56 3.97 18.84
CA TYR A 63 12.36 4.01 17.59
C TYR A 63 13.67 3.23 17.73
N LYS A 64 13.72 1.99 17.24
CA LYS A 64 14.85 1.05 17.43
C LYS A 64 15.89 1.01 16.30
N CYS A 65 15.59 1.55 15.12
CA CYS A 65 16.54 1.58 14.00
C CYS A 65 17.87 2.26 14.38
N SER A 66 18.98 1.87 13.77
CA SER A 66 20.21 2.68 13.85
C SER A 66 20.05 4.00 13.08
N PRO A 67 20.86 5.03 13.35
CA PRO A 67 20.90 6.23 12.51
C PRO A 67 21.09 5.93 11.02
N GLU A 68 21.94 4.95 10.68
CA GLU A 68 22.21 4.52 9.31
C GLU A 68 20.96 3.91 8.64
N ALA A 69 20.24 3.04 9.36
CA ALA A 69 18.99 2.47 8.85
C ALA A 69 17.91 3.53 8.68
N ASP A 70 17.84 4.54 9.56
CA ASP A 70 16.93 5.67 9.39
C ASP A 70 17.30 6.53 8.18
N LEU A 71 18.59 6.83 7.96
CA LEU A 71 19.01 7.61 6.79
C LEU A 71 18.73 6.87 5.48
N MET A 72 18.98 5.56 5.43
CA MET A 72 18.64 4.69 4.30
C MET A 72 17.13 4.74 4.01
N ALA A 73 16.30 4.50 5.02
CA ALA A 73 14.85 4.51 4.86
C ALA A 73 14.28 5.89 4.48
N VAL A 74 14.85 7.00 4.99
CA VAL A 74 14.45 8.35 4.56
C VAL A 74 14.86 8.61 3.11
N ALA A 75 16.02 8.14 2.66
CA ALA A 75 16.39 8.23 1.26
C ALA A 75 15.38 7.48 0.37
N HIS A 76 15.06 6.23 0.72
CA HIS A 76 14.08 5.43 -0.01
C HIS A 76 12.65 5.98 0.07
N TYR A 77 12.27 6.66 1.16
CA TYR A 77 11.00 7.41 1.23
C TYR A 77 10.93 8.49 0.14
N LEU A 78 12.01 9.25 -0.06
CA LEU A 78 12.07 10.29 -1.09
C LEU A 78 12.08 9.67 -2.50
N GLU A 79 12.78 8.56 -2.70
CA GLU A 79 12.76 7.82 -3.96
C GLU A 79 11.36 7.26 -4.28
N ALA A 80 10.68 6.68 -3.29
CA ALA A 80 9.32 6.19 -3.43
C ALA A 80 8.36 7.30 -3.83
N LEU A 81 8.48 8.47 -3.19
CA LEU A 81 7.66 9.65 -3.48
C LEU A 81 7.88 10.16 -4.92
N ASP A 82 9.11 10.08 -5.41
CA ASP A 82 9.43 10.39 -6.80
C ASP A 82 8.91 9.32 -7.76
N LEU A 83 9.03 8.03 -7.46
CA LEU A 83 8.74 6.97 -8.44
C LEU A 83 7.26 6.59 -8.53
N GLN A 84 6.48 6.75 -7.46
CA GLN A 84 5.07 6.37 -7.47
C GLN A 84 4.25 7.04 -8.60
N LYS A 85 4.62 8.26 -9.01
CA LYS A 85 3.97 8.99 -10.10
C LYS A 85 4.23 8.36 -11.48
N GLU A 86 5.30 7.60 -11.63
CA GLU A 86 5.65 6.91 -12.87
C GLU A 86 4.82 5.63 -13.04
N PHE A 87 4.59 4.91 -11.94
CA PHE A 87 3.84 3.64 -11.94
C PHE A 87 2.38 3.85 -12.32
N VAL A 88 1.77 4.93 -11.84
CA VAL A 88 0.37 5.24 -12.16
C VAL A 88 0.13 5.63 -13.62
N LYS A 89 1.18 5.86 -14.42
CA LYS A 89 1.03 6.12 -15.86
C LYS A 89 0.45 4.93 -16.61
N LEU A 90 0.50 3.71 -16.07
CA LEU A 90 -0.27 2.57 -16.57
C LEU A 90 -1.77 2.91 -16.64
N HIS A 91 -2.33 3.45 -15.55
CA HIS A 91 -3.74 3.86 -15.50
C HIS A 91 -4.01 4.99 -16.50
N THR A 92 -3.06 5.91 -16.72
CA THR A 92 -3.19 6.96 -17.73
C THR A 92 -3.28 6.40 -19.15
N ILE A 93 -2.51 5.35 -19.47
CA ILE A 93 -2.56 4.72 -20.80
C ILE A 93 -3.89 3.96 -21.02
N PHE A 94 -4.33 3.15 -20.05
CA PHE A 94 -5.53 2.33 -20.21
C PHE A 94 -6.85 3.06 -19.91
N GLY A 95 -6.81 4.05 -19.02
CA GLY A 95 -7.99 4.74 -18.48
C GLY A 95 -7.91 6.26 -18.54
N GLY A 96 -6.96 6.83 -19.28
CA GLY A 96 -6.88 8.27 -19.58
C GLY A 96 -6.29 9.16 -18.48
N LYS A 97 -6.39 8.78 -17.20
CA LYS A 97 -5.85 9.57 -16.07
C LYS A 97 -5.63 8.74 -14.80
N ASN A 98 -4.89 9.33 -13.88
CA ASN A 98 -4.79 8.88 -12.49
C ASN A 98 -4.72 10.11 -11.56
N PRO A 99 -5.44 10.15 -10.42
CA PRO A 99 -6.44 9.19 -9.93
C PRO A 99 -7.73 9.13 -10.78
N HIS A 100 -8.60 8.15 -10.48
CA HIS A 100 -9.90 7.90 -11.15
C HIS A 100 -9.80 7.62 -12.67
N PRO A 101 -9.12 6.55 -13.09
CA PRO A 101 -9.14 6.11 -14.48
C PRO A 101 -10.56 5.75 -14.95
N ASN A 102 -10.82 5.92 -16.25
CA ASN A 102 -12.09 5.56 -16.88
C ASN A 102 -12.24 4.03 -17.03
N TYR A 103 -13.45 3.53 -16.79
CA TYR A 103 -13.90 2.16 -17.03
C TYR A 103 -15.13 2.15 -17.94
N LEU A 104 -15.52 0.97 -18.43
CA LEU A 104 -16.68 0.80 -19.31
C LEU A 104 -17.39 -0.54 -19.02
N VAL A 105 -18.71 -0.52 -18.83
CA VAL A 105 -19.50 -1.77 -18.75
C VAL A 105 -19.37 -2.52 -20.07
N GLY A 106 -18.99 -3.79 -20.01
CA GLY A 106 -18.77 -4.65 -21.19
C GLY A 106 -17.35 -4.66 -21.74
N GLY A 107 -16.39 -3.91 -21.16
CA GLY A 107 -14.99 -3.98 -21.58
C GLY A 107 -14.13 -2.82 -21.07
N VAL A 108 -13.31 -2.26 -21.95
CA VAL A 108 -12.44 -1.10 -21.66
C VAL A 108 -12.54 -0.08 -22.81
N PRO A 109 -12.38 1.23 -22.53
CA PRO A 109 -12.50 2.26 -23.56
C PRO A 109 -11.26 2.39 -24.46
N CYS A 110 -10.13 1.78 -24.09
CA CYS A 110 -8.85 1.92 -24.78
C CYS A 110 -8.71 0.91 -25.94
N ALA A 111 -9.35 1.21 -27.08
CA ALA A 111 -9.28 0.38 -28.29
C ALA A 111 -7.83 0.15 -28.77
N ILE A 112 -7.59 -1.04 -29.31
CA ILE A 112 -6.27 -1.51 -29.76
C ILE A 112 -6.18 -1.44 -31.28
N ASN A 113 -5.13 -0.80 -31.80
CA ASN A 113 -4.73 -0.85 -33.20
C ASN A 113 -3.20 -0.84 -33.29
N MET A 114 -2.60 -1.96 -33.70
CA MET A 114 -1.14 -2.13 -33.70
C MET A 114 -0.47 -1.59 -34.96
N ASP A 115 -1.08 -1.87 -36.11
CA ASP A 115 -0.47 -1.73 -37.43
C ASP A 115 -1.45 -1.30 -38.53
N GLY A 116 -2.73 -1.15 -38.23
CA GLY A 116 -3.73 -0.65 -39.16
C GLY A 116 -3.67 0.86 -39.38
N ASP A 117 -4.51 1.35 -40.30
CA ASP A 117 -4.61 2.78 -40.59
C ASP A 117 -4.93 3.58 -39.33
N MET A 118 -4.24 4.71 -39.17
CA MET A 118 -4.35 5.59 -38.00
C MET A 118 -4.03 4.92 -36.64
N ALA A 119 -3.23 3.84 -36.59
CA ALA A 119 -2.77 3.20 -35.35
C ALA A 119 -2.15 4.19 -34.35
N ALA A 120 -1.47 5.22 -34.83
CA ALA A 120 -0.92 6.29 -33.99
C ALA A 120 -2.00 7.09 -33.23
N GLY A 121 -3.23 7.17 -33.77
CA GLY A 121 -4.37 7.81 -33.14
C GLY A 121 -5.21 6.89 -32.25
N ALA A 122 -4.95 5.58 -32.25
CA ALA A 122 -5.63 4.64 -31.36
C ALA A 122 -5.11 4.77 -29.92
N PRO A 123 -5.96 4.58 -28.90
CA PRO A 123 -5.54 4.61 -27.50
C PRO A 123 -4.40 3.64 -27.18
N LEU A 124 -4.43 2.44 -27.75
CA LEU A 124 -3.37 1.43 -27.60
C LEU A 124 -2.77 1.05 -28.95
N ASN A 125 -1.45 1.18 -29.03
CA ASN A 125 -0.59 0.72 -30.11
C ASN A 125 0.73 0.18 -29.54
N MET A 126 1.65 -0.25 -30.40
CA MET A 126 2.88 -0.89 -29.95
C MET A 126 3.77 0.01 -29.08
N GLU A 127 3.84 1.31 -29.37
CA GLU A 127 4.65 2.24 -28.57
C GLU A 127 4.04 2.46 -27.18
N ARG A 128 2.70 2.54 -27.08
CA ARG A 128 2.01 2.58 -25.78
C ARG A 128 2.24 1.32 -24.95
N LEU A 129 2.25 0.14 -25.58
CA LEU A 129 2.55 -1.12 -24.89
C LEU A 129 4.02 -1.21 -24.43
N ASN A 130 4.97 -0.74 -25.26
CA ASN A 130 6.37 -0.63 -24.85
C ASN A 130 6.53 0.30 -23.64
N PHE A 131 5.82 1.43 -23.64
CA PHE A 131 5.80 2.34 -22.50
C PHE A 131 5.28 1.65 -21.23
N VAL A 132 4.16 0.93 -21.32
CA VAL A 132 3.60 0.15 -20.20
C VAL A 132 4.61 -0.88 -19.69
N LYS A 133 5.26 -1.64 -20.58
CA LYS A 133 6.27 -2.64 -20.21
C LYS A 133 7.43 -2.02 -19.44
N SER A 134 7.96 -0.88 -19.90
CA SER A 134 9.06 -0.20 -19.19
C SER A 134 8.66 0.25 -17.78
N ARG A 135 7.43 0.74 -17.59
CA ARG A 135 6.94 1.11 -16.26
C ARG A 135 6.74 -0.12 -15.36
N ILE A 136 6.26 -1.24 -15.89
CA ILE A 136 6.15 -2.51 -15.14
C ILE A 136 7.54 -2.99 -14.69
N ASP A 137 8.54 -2.92 -15.56
CA ASP A 137 9.91 -3.32 -15.21
C ASP A 137 10.49 -2.45 -14.09
N GLU A 138 10.25 -1.14 -14.15
CA GLU A 138 10.63 -0.21 -13.08
C GLU A 138 9.91 -0.53 -11.75
N MET A 139 8.61 -0.86 -11.79
CA MET A 139 7.84 -1.28 -10.59
C MET A 139 8.44 -2.54 -9.96
N VAL A 140 8.74 -3.55 -10.78
CA VAL A 140 9.34 -4.81 -10.31
C VAL A 140 10.72 -4.55 -9.71
N GLN A 141 11.55 -3.74 -10.37
CA GLN A 141 12.87 -3.37 -9.85
C GLN A 141 12.77 -2.60 -8.53
N PHE A 142 11.83 -1.67 -8.39
CA PHE A 142 11.65 -0.93 -7.16
C PHE A 142 11.18 -1.83 -6.01
N ASN A 143 10.19 -2.70 -6.25
CA ASN A 143 9.70 -3.63 -5.24
C ASN A 143 10.81 -4.58 -4.75
N THR A 144 11.58 -5.15 -5.68
CA THR A 144 12.59 -6.17 -5.38
C THR A 144 13.88 -5.59 -4.81
N ASN A 145 14.24 -4.36 -5.16
CA ASN A 145 15.51 -3.76 -4.75
C ASN A 145 15.37 -2.66 -3.68
N VAL A 146 14.16 -2.17 -3.38
CA VAL A 146 13.95 -1.13 -2.37
C VAL A 146 12.90 -1.57 -1.36
N TYR A 147 11.65 -1.74 -1.79
CA TYR A 147 10.55 -1.90 -0.84
C TYR A 147 10.65 -3.18 0.01
N VAL A 148 10.75 -4.35 -0.63
CA VAL A 148 10.81 -5.63 0.11
C VAL A 148 12.08 -5.73 0.97
N PRO A 149 13.29 -5.40 0.46
CA PRO A 149 14.49 -5.38 1.29
C PRO A 149 14.39 -4.46 2.51
N ASP A 150 13.82 -3.26 2.36
CA ASP A 150 13.63 -2.33 3.46
C ASP A 150 12.70 -2.89 4.54
N VAL A 151 11.57 -3.49 4.14
CA VAL A 151 10.63 -4.09 5.10
C VAL A 151 11.32 -5.19 5.90
N ILE A 152 12.08 -6.07 5.23
CA ILE A 152 12.83 -7.15 5.90
C ILE A 152 13.91 -6.60 6.83
N ALA A 153 14.70 -5.63 6.36
CA ALA A 153 15.76 -5.01 7.14
C ALA A 153 15.19 -4.28 8.37
N ILE A 154 14.15 -3.47 8.19
CA ILE A 154 13.47 -2.78 9.28
C ILE A 154 12.89 -3.81 10.26
N ALA A 155 12.20 -4.84 9.79
CA ALA A 155 11.65 -5.89 10.67
C ALA A 155 12.71 -6.51 11.58
N SER A 156 13.96 -6.67 11.11
CA SER A 156 15.06 -7.19 11.93
C SER A 156 15.41 -6.32 13.15
N PHE A 157 15.22 -4.99 13.07
CA PHE A 157 15.38 -4.08 14.21
C PHE A 157 14.23 -4.14 15.22
N TYR A 158 13.09 -4.72 14.82
CA TYR A 158 11.86 -4.81 15.63
C TYR A 158 11.46 -6.26 15.92
N LYS A 159 12.39 -7.22 15.79
CA LYS A 159 12.11 -8.67 15.98
C LYS A 159 11.55 -9.03 17.36
N ASP A 160 11.84 -8.21 18.38
CA ASP A 160 11.36 -8.41 19.76
C ASP A 160 10.02 -7.70 20.02
N ASP A 161 9.48 -6.98 19.03
CA ASP A 161 8.23 -6.21 19.09
C ASP A 161 7.12 -6.89 18.28
N LEU A 162 6.70 -8.08 18.71
CA LEU A 162 5.74 -8.93 17.99
C LEU A 162 4.27 -8.68 18.37
N TRP A 163 3.93 -7.45 18.75
CA TRP A 163 2.57 -7.06 19.10
C TRP A 163 1.73 -6.77 17.85
N GLY A 164 0.40 -6.79 18.00
CA GLY A 164 -0.53 -6.32 16.96
C GLY A 164 -1.16 -7.39 16.05
N GLY A 165 -0.92 -8.69 16.28
CA GLY A 165 -1.52 -9.75 15.46
C GLY A 165 -3.06 -9.78 15.44
N GLY A 166 -3.70 -9.40 16.54
CA GLY A 166 -5.16 -9.17 16.60
C GLY A 166 -6.00 -10.34 16.08
N ILE A 167 -7.13 -10.01 15.42
CA ILE A 167 -7.99 -11.00 14.77
C ILE A 167 -7.34 -11.58 13.51
N GLY A 168 -6.44 -10.85 12.85
CA GLY A 168 -5.75 -11.30 11.63
C GLY A 168 -4.83 -12.51 11.85
N ALA A 169 -4.49 -12.83 13.11
CA ALA A 169 -3.79 -14.05 13.47
C ALA A 169 -4.73 -15.26 13.69
N LYS A 170 -6.05 -15.07 13.65
CA LYS A 170 -7.05 -16.11 13.98
C LYS A 170 -8.10 -16.29 12.91
N SER A 171 -8.66 -15.20 12.40
CA SER A 171 -9.71 -15.22 11.40
C SER A 171 -9.39 -14.23 10.30
N VAL A 172 -9.25 -14.73 9.08
CA VAL A 172 -8.90 -13.96 7.88
C VAL A 172 -9.81 -14.37 6.73
N MET A 173 -10.10 -13.42 5.84
CA MET A 173 -10.92 -13.65 4.65
C MET A 173 -10.38 -12.83 3.48
N ASP A 174 -10.38 -13.43 2.31
CA ASP A 174 -10.25 -12.75 1.02
C ASP A 174 -11.22 -13.41 0.02
N TYR A 175 -11.77 -12.65 -0.92
CA TYR A 175 -12.65 -13.26 -1.92
C TYR A 175 -11.88 -14.12 -2.91
N GLY A 176 -10.60 -13.84 -3.15
CA GLY A 176 -9.77 -14.42 -4.20
C GLY A 176 -9.75 -13.54 -5.44
N ALA A 177 -8.59 -13.47 -6.10
CA ALA A 177 -8.35 -12.57 -7.23
C ALA A 177 -7.32 -13.10 -8.23
N TYR A 178 -7.29 -12.42 -9.38
CA TYR A 178 -6.35 -12.65 -10.48
C TYR A 178 -6.41 -14.08 -11.05
N PRO A 179 -7.55 -14.52 -11.62
CA PRO A 179 -7.66 -15.83 -12.25
C PRO A 179 -6.81 -15.88 -13.53
N THR A 180 -6.11 -17.00 -13.74
CA THR A 180 -5.36 -17.22 -15.00
C THR A 180 -6.25 -17.62 -16.17
N VAL A 181 -7.44 -18.17 -15.88
CA VAL A 181 -8.50 -18.44 -16.86
C VAL A 181 -9.70 -17.55 -16.51
N ASN A 182 -10.08 -16.67 -17.44
CA ASN A 182 -11.16 -15.70 -17.22
C ASN A 182 -12.44 -16.39 -16.72
N TYR A 183 -13.00 -15.87 -15.63
CA TYR A 183 -14.22 -16.35 -14.97
C TYR A 183 -14.14 -17.74 -14.33
N ASP A 184 -12.97 -18.38 -14.30
CA ASP A 184 -12.73 -19.62 -13.55
C ASP A 184 -11.98 -19.33 -12.25
N LYS A 185 -12.75 -19.28 -11.16
CA LYS A 185 -12.27 -19.01 -9.81
C LYS A 185 -11.25 -20.03 -9.29
N SER A 186 -11.28 -21.27 -9.79
CA SER A 186 -10.34 -22.30 -9.36
C SER A 186 -8.90 -22.00 -9.77
N THR A 187 -8.71 -21.02 -10.66
CA THR A 187 -7.42 -20.61 -11.21
C THR A 187 -6.88 -19.30 -10.64
N ASP A 188 -7.50 -18.78 -9.56
CA ASP A 188 -7.05 -17.59 -8.83
C ASP A 188 -5.57 -17.72 -8.42
N GLN A 189 -4.74 -16.74 -8.79
CA GLN A 189 -3.34 -16.69 -8.36
C GLN A 189 -3.19 -16.24 -6.90
N LEU A 190 -4.18 -15.49 -6.40
CA LEU A 190 -4.38 -15.23 -4.98
C LEU A 190 -5.70 -15.89 -4.58
N PRO A 191 -5.69 -17.17 -4.16
CA PRO A 191 -6.92 -17.87 -3.82
C PRO A 191 -7.54 -17.29 -2.54
N GLY A 192 -8.86 -17.15 -2.55
CA GLY A 192 -9.64 -16.66 -1.42
C GLY A 192 -10.12 -17.77 -0.48
N GLY A 193 -11.05 -17.39 0.41
CA GLY A 193 -11.67 -18.25 1.42
C GLY A 193 -11.68 -17.58 2.79
N VAL A 194 -12.22 -18.27 3.79
CA VAL A 194 -12.18 -17.88 5.20
C VAL A 194 -11.43 -18.91 6.01
N ILE A 195 -10.47 -18.46 6.82
CA ILE A 195 -9.92 -19.23 7.94
C ILE A 195 -10.57 -18.68 9.20
N LEU A 196 -11.01 -19.57 10.10
CA LEU A 196 -11.61 -19.20 11.38
C LEU A 196 -10.85 -19.84 12.53
N ASN A 197 -10.76 -19.12 13.65
CA ASN A 197 -10.28 -19.66 14.93
C ASN A 197 -8.89 -20.30 14.87
N ASP A 198 -8.00 -19.77 14.03
CA ASP A 198 -6.63 -20.25 13.83
C ASP A 198 -6.54 -21.70 13.30
N ASN A 199 -7.61 -22.20 12.65
CA ASN A 199 -7.59 -23.50 12.00
C ASN A 199 -7.15 -23.40 10.53
N TRP A 200 -5.84 -23.36 10.28
CA TRP A 200 -5.27 -23.27 8.93
C TRP A 200 -5.39 -24.56 8.10
N ASN A 201 -5.89 -25.66 8.70
CA ASN A 201 -6.17 -26.90 7.98
C ASN A 201 -7.52 -26.87 7.26
N GLU A 202 -8.33 -25.82 7.47
CA GLU A 202 -9.66 -25.68 6.92
C GLU A 202 -9.84 -24.28 6.34
N VAL A 203 -10.12 -24.22 5.05
CA VAL A 203 -10.44 -22.98 4.35
C VAL A 203 -11.87 -23.09 3.87
N PHE A 204 -12.76 -22.32 4.49
CA PHE A 204 -14.17 -22.28 4.12
C PHE A 204 -14.34 -21.49 2.81
N PRO A 205 -15.20 -21.93 1.88
CA PRO A 205 -15.54 -21.13 0.71
C PRO A 205 -16.29 -19.87 1.14
N VAL A 206 -16.14 -18.79 0.35
CA VAL A 206 -16.92 -17.56 0.50
C VAL A 206 -17.82 -17.41 -0.72
N ASP A 207 -19.11 -17.24 -0.47
CA ASP A 207 -20.10 -16.91 -1.48
C ASP A 207 -20.70 -15.52 -1.19
N PRO A 208 -20.34 -14.49 -1.97
CA PRO A 208 -20.88 -13.15 -1.79
C PRO A 208 -22.35 -13.01 -2.23
N ALA A 209 -22.98 -14.07 -2.74
CA ALA A 209 -24.41 -14.12 -3.04
C ALA A 209 -25.25 -14.76 -1.93
N ASP A 210 -24.61 -15.44 -0.97
CA ASP A 210 -25.30 -16.10 0.14
C ASP A 210 -25.65 -15.05 1.22
N PRO A 211 -26.95 -14.78 1.47
CA PRO A 211 -27.37 -13.77 2.43
C PRO A 211 -26.98 -14.08 3.88
N GLU A 212 -26.62 -15.33 4.19
CA GLU A 212 -26.19 -15.75 5.54
C GLU A 212 -24.68 -15.58 5.77
N GLN A 213 -23.90 -15.19 4.76
CA GLN A 213 -22.45 -15.00 4.87
C GLN A 213 -22.07 -13.55 5.17
N VAL A 214 -21.94 -12.71 4.15
CA VAL A 214 -21.49 -11.33 4.34
C VAL A 214 -22.67 -10.47 4.77
N GLN A 215 -22.64 -9.98 6.00
CA GLN A 215 -23.65 -9.11 6.58
C GLN A 215 -23.02 -7.90 7.27
N GLU A 216 -23.72 -6.77 7.25
CA GLU A 216 -23.29 -5.53 7.88
C GLU A 216 -24.25 -5.14 9.01
N TRP A 217 -23.70 -4.87 10.19
CA TRP A 217 -24.44 -4.35 11.35
C TRP A 217 -24.18 -2.86 11.54
N VAL A 218 -25.19 -2.14 12.02
CA VAL A 218 -25.09 -0.70 12.32
C VAL A 218 -25.24 -0.35 13.80
N THR A 219 -25.33 -1.35 14.69
CA THR A 219 -25.54 -1.18 16.15
C THR A 219 -24.56 -0.21 16.83
N HIS A 220 -23.33 -0.09 16.30
CA HIS A 220 -22.29 0.82 16.78
C HIS A 220 -21.75 1.74 15.68
N SER A 221 -22.59 2.04 14.70
CA SER A 221 -22.27 2.87 13.55
C SER A 221 -23.29 4.02 13.47
N TRP A 222 -22.91 5.15 12.84
CA TRP A 222 -23.83 6.28 12.65
C TRP A 222 -24.73 6.09 11.43
N TYR A 223 -25.48 4.99 11.44
CA TYR A 223 -26.49 4.66 10.45
C TYR A 223 -27.71 4.09 11.16
N LYS A 224 -28.83 4.06 10.45
CA LYS A 224 -30.08 3.55 10.99
C LYS A 224 -30.61 2.42 10.13
N TYR A 225 -30.96 1.32 10.78
CA TYR A 225 -31.75 0.24 10.20
C TYR A 225 -33.16 0.24 10.82
N PRO A 226 -34.16 -0.37 10.14
CA PRO A 226 -35.45 -0.64 10.77
C PRO A 226 -35.33 -1.55 12.00
N ASP A 227 -34.41 -2.51 11.97
CA ASP A 227 -34.08 -3.42 13.06
C ASP A 227 -32.55 -3.52 13.21
N GLU A 228 -31.99 -2.72 14.11
CA GLU A 228 -30.53 -2.62 14.33
C GLU A 228 -29.93 -3.82 15.08
N ALA A 229 -30.75 -4.81 15.48
CA ALA A 229 -30.27 -6.07 16.04
C ALA A 229 -29.82 -7.06 14.95
N LYS A 230 -30.12 -6.78 13.67
CA LYS A 230 -29.82 -7.65 12.54
C LYS A 230 -28.69 -7.12 11.68
N GLY A 231 -27.94 -8.06 11.11
CA GLY A 231 -27.05 -7.80 9.99
C GLY A 231 -27.85 -7.88 8.70
N LEU A 232 -27.51 -7.03 7.73
CA LEU A 232 -28.10 -7.06 6.39
C LEU A 232 -27.04 -7.47 5.38
N HIS A 233 -27.38 -8.38 4.48
CA HIS A 233 -26.58 -8.66 3.30
C HIS A 233 -26.56 -7.42 2.38
N PRO A 234 -25.46 -7.09 1.67
CA PRO A 234 -25.37 -5.86 0.87
C PRO A 234 -26.46 -5.66 -0.19
N TRP A 235 -27.07 -6.73 -0.72
CA TRP A 235 -28.24 -6.59 -1.62
C TRP A 235 -29.48 -6.01 -0.94
N ASP A 236 -29.63 -6.23 0.38
CA ASP A 236 -30.69 -5.66 1.23
C ASP A 236 -30.17 -4.47 2.07
N GLY A 237 -28.93 -4.04 1.83
CA GLY A 237 -28.25 -3.02 2.62
C GLY A 237 -28.95 -1.66 2.59
N ILE A 238 -28.87 -0.94 3.71
CA ILE A 238 -29.49 0.38 3.89
C ILE A 238 -28.42 1.37 4.33
N THR A 239 -28.32 2.53 3.68
CA THR A 239 -27.39 3.59 4.10
C THR A 239 -28.15 4.85 4.46
N GLU A 240 -28.84 4.83 5.60
CA GLU A 240 -29.49 6.01 6.19
C GLU A 240 -28.60 6.58 7.30
N PRO A 241 -27.98 7.75 7.12
CA PRO A 241 -27.06 8.31 8.11
C PRO A 241 -27.78 8.73 9.40
N ASN A 242 -27.23 8.38 10.55
CA ASN A 242 -27.75 8.74 11.87
C ASN A 242 -26.61 9.08 12.83
N TYR A 243 -26.14 10.33 12.78
CA TYR A 243 -25.16 10.81 13.75
C TYR A 243 -25.81 10.96 15.13
N GLU A 244 -25.53 10.01 16.00
CA GLU A 244 -25.99 10.02 17.39
C GLU A 244 -24.86 9.67 18.34
N LEU A 245 -24.66 10.54 19.33
CA LEU A 245 -23.71 10.28 20.41
C LEU A 245 -24.35 9.32 21.41
N GLY A 246 -23.69 8.19 21.68
CA GLY A 246 -24.18 7.18 22.61
C GLY A 246 -24.39 7.71 24.03
N SER A 247 -25.22 7.01 24.81
CA SER A 247 -25.61 7.41 26.18
C SER A 247 -24.44 7.58 27.17
N LYS A 248 -23.27 7.02 26.87
CA LYS A 248 -22.03 7.13 27.68
C LYS A 248 -21.11 8.28 27.28
N THR A 249 -21.56 9.17 26.39
CA THR A 249 -20.79 10.33 25.95
C THR A 249 -20.41 11.23 27.14
N LYS A 250 -19.13 11.58 27.24
CA LYS A 250 -18.61 12.56 28.19
C LYS A 250 -18.21 13.83 27.41
N GLY A 251 -18.89 14.95 27.66
CA GLY A 251 -18.65 16.21 26.97
C GLY A 251 -19.95 16.98 26.69
N THR A 252 -19.84 18.16 26.08
CA THR A 252 -20.97 18.96 25.61
C THR A 252 -21.33 18.59 24.17
N ARG A 253 -22.64 18.54 23.89
CA ARG A 253 -23.20 18.36 22.54
C ARG A 253 -23.04 19.62 21.70
#